data_AF-A0A6G3XUH8-F1
#
_entry.id   AF-A0A6G3XUH8-F1
#
_cell.length_a   1.000
_cell.length_b   1.000
_cell.length_c   1.000
_cell.angle_alpha   90.00
_cell.angle_beta   90.00
_cell.angle_gamma   90.00
#
_symmetry.space_group_name_H-M   'P 1'
#
loop_
_entity.id
_entity.type
_entity.pdbx_description
1 polymer ?
#
loop_
_entity_poly.entity_id
_entity_poly.type
_entity_poly.pdbx_seq_one_letter_code
_entity_poly.pdbx_strand_id
1 'polypeptide(L)'
;LQGSPDDVSEFLQVGQYVARNRDQEHATVSQLAKQAAESGRQAEALTKLAEEASETAIEASGLAKDAAAAAAIETAEAKKDAIRASAAAGRAADAAKGAARAAQRAIGAANAANAAARLAASAAAQASNAAAGAADAATRAFDAATAASSDATKAEKANQAAKDARAAAAGAKTAAAAVGKAGDASLAAAKASAAARGAVGNANAAADAAEEASNLAEAAGGHSAAARNAAAQARSHATEANRAATASENLAKKSAEAAFEARGAANSAAEHAEKAAEAAEKAAKHAGEAEDAAAESSRNAAAARQAANTASSAVTTAKKVYDLARDTESEDLATRTAAAIEQAKDQKSVDGEFTASLGAVLKDGQKLDAEGE
;
A
#
# COMPACT_ATOMS: atom_id res chain seq x y z
N LEU A 1 13.95 -38.89 6.33
CA LEU A 1 12.79 -38.09 6.79
C LEU A 1 11.68 -39.05 7.14
N GLN A 2 11.46 -39.31 8.43
CA GLN A 2 10.36 -40.13 8.93
C GLN A 2 9.64 -39.26 9.97
N GLY A 3 8.59 -38.56 9.53
CA GLY A 3 7.69 -37.77 10.37
C GLY A 3 6.25 -38.05 9.94
N SER A 4 5.29 -37.89 10.84
CA SER A 4 3.89 -38.18 10.59
C SER A 4 3.29 -37.20 9.55
N PRO A 5 2.14 -37.53 8.92
CA PRO A 5 1.44 -36.59 8.03
C PRO A 5 1.08 -35.26 8.69
N ASP A 6 0.88 -35.24 10.02
CA ASP A 6 0.65 -34.03 10.80
C ASP A 6 1.94 -33.22 11.00
N ASP A 7 3.09 -33.86 11.20
CA ASP A 7 4.40 -33.18 11.25
C ASP A 7 4.78 -32.59 9.89
N VAL A 8 4.37 -33.24 8.79
CA VAL A 8 4.54 -32.73 7.43
C VAL A 8 3.56 -31.59 7.16
N SER A 9 2.34 -31.63 7.70
CA SER A 9 1.36 -30.54 7.63
C SER A 9 1.82 -29.32 8.44
N GLU A 10 2.36 -29.51 9.65
CA GLU A 10 2.97 -28.46 10.47
C GLU A 10 4.25 -27.92 9.82
N PHE A 11 5.08 -28.77 9.22
CA PHE A 11 6.25 -28.33 8.45
C PHE A 11 5.85 -27.58 7.17
N LEU A 12 4.76 -27.91 6.51
CA LEU A 12 4.27 -27.16 5.34
C LEU A 12 3.49 -25.89 5.74
N GLN A 13 2.88 -25.84 6.93
CA GLN A 13 2.16 -24.67 7.46
C GLN A 13 3.03 -23.72 8.29
N VAL A 14 4.18 -24.18 8.81
CA VAL A 14 5.09 -23.45 9.70
C VAL A 14 6.55 -23.61 9.25
N GLY A 15 6.98 -24.84 8.94
CA GLY A 15 8.38 -25.17 8.57
C GLY A 15 8.89 -24.58 7.25
N GLN A 16 8.05 -24.37 6.22
CA GLN A 16 8.46 -23.69 5.00
C GLN A 16 8.74 -22.20 5.23
N TYR A 17 8.08 -21.60 6.23
CA TYR A 17 8.31 -20.22 6.64
C TYR A 17 9.57 -20.12 7.50
N VAL A 18 9.89 -21.13 8.31
CA VAL A 18 11.22 -21.29 8.94
C VAL A 18 12.32 -21.47 7.89
N ALA A 19 12.06 -22.20 6.79
CA ALA A 19 13.05 -22.44 5.72
C ALA A 19 13.28 -21.24 4.78
N ARG A 20 12.27 -20.40 4.52
CA ARG A 20 12.46 -19.12 3.82
C ARG A 20 12.91 -17.99 4.76
N ASN A 21 12.53 -18.07 6.04
CA ASN A 21 13.18 -17.28 7.09
C ASN A 21 14.64 -17.69 7.26
N ARG A 22 15.08 -18.88 6.88
CA ARG A 22 16.50 -19.33 6.94
C ARG A 22 17.46 -18.48 6.10
N ASP A 23 17.03 -17.94 4.96
CA ASP A 23 17.81 -16.94 4.22
C ASP A 23 17.78 -15.55 4.89
N GLN A 24 16.75 -15.26 5.68
CA GLN A 24 16.69 -14.10 6.60
C GLN A 24 17.24 -14.40 8.02
N GLU A 25 17.57 -15.64 8.38
CA GLU A 25 18.05 -16.06 9.72
C GLU A 25 19.47 -15.56 9.97
N HIS A 26 20.21 -15.22 8.92
CA HIS A 26 21.48 -14.49 9.06
C HIS A 26 21.28 -13.00 9.35
N ALA A 27 20.08 -12.46 9.17
CA ALA A 27 19.79 -11.09 9.55
C ALA A 27 19.57 -11.02 11.07
N THR A 28 20.53 -10.42 11.76
CA THR A 28 20.39 -10.05 13.17
C THR A 28 19.14 -9.19 13.38
N VAL A 29 18.58 -9.21 14.60
CA VAL A 29 17.43 -8.35 14.98
C VAL A 29 17.69 -6.88 14.63
N SER A 30 18.95 -6.42 14.73
CA SER A 30 19.36 -5.07 14.31
C SER A 30 19.23 -4.85 12.79
N GLN A 31 19.60 -5.82 11.96
CA GLN A 31 19.44 -5.72 10.50
C GLN A 31 17.97 -5.69 10.10
N LEU A 32 17.12 -6.52 10.71
CA LEU A 32 15.68 -6.49 10.50
C LEU A 32 15.07 -5.14 10.89
N ALA A 33 15.50 -4.58 12.02
CA ALA A 33 15.06 -3.25 12.44
C ALA A 33 15.46 -2.15 11.46
N LYS A 34 16.67 -2.22 10.89
CA LYS A 34 17.14 -1.28 9.85
C LYS A 34 16.32 -1.40 8.56
N GLN A 35 16.02 -2.63 8.13
CA GLN A 35 15.15 -2.85 6.97
C GLN A 35 13.75 -2.28 7.22
N ALA A 36 13.22 -2.46 8.43
CA ALA A 36 11.87 -1.98 8.78
C ALA A 36 11.83 -0.45 8.74
N ALA A 37 12.88 0.19 9.24
CA ALA A 37 13.04 1.64 9.18
C ALA A 37 13.11 2.15 7.74
N GLU A 38 13.88 1.50 6.88
CA GLU A 38 13.99 1.90 5.47
C GLU A 38 12.68 1.70 4.71
N SER A 39 12.00 0.56 4.91
CA SER A 39 10.69 0.28 4.33
C SER A 39 9.65 1.32 4.79
N GLY A 40 9.65 1.67 6.08
CA GLY A 40 8.77 2.70 6.63
C GLY A 40 9.05 4.09 6.06
N ARG A 41 10.32 4.47 5.88
CA ARG A 41 10.71 5.74 5.27
C ARG A 41 10.25 5.85 3.82
N GLN A 42 10.39 4.77 3.05
CA GLN A 42 9.91 4.72 1.67
C GLN A 42 8.38 4.76 1.60
N ALA A 43 7.69 4.07 2.51
CA ALA A 43 6.23 4.13 2.62
C ALA A 43 5.76 5.56 2.87
N GLU A 44 6.39 6.29 3.80
CA GLU A 44 6.07 7.69 4.08
C GLU A 44 6.24 8.60 2.84
N ALA A 45 7.31 8.40 2.07
CA ALA A 45 7.54 9.17 0.85
C ALA A 45 6.44 8.92 -0.21
N LEU A 46 6.03 7.67 -0.39
CA LEU A 46 4.96 7.31 -1.31
C LEU A 46 3.58 7.78 -0.85
N THR A 47 3.34 7.79 0.45
CA THR A 47 2.13 8.39 1.02
C THR A 47 2.02 9.87 0.68
N LYS A 48 3.11 10.64 0.80
CA LYS A 48 3.11 12.07 0.42
C LYS A 48 2.81 12.26 -1.06
N LEU A 49 3.39 11.43 -1.93
CA LEU A 49 3.07 11.43 -3.36
C LEU A 49 1.59 11.12 -3.62
N ALA A 50 1.00 10.19 -2.86
CA ALA A 50 -0.42 9.88 -2.96
C ALA A 50 -1.29 11.06 -2.53
N GLU A 51 -0.94 11.74 -1.44
CA GLU A 51 -1.64 12.94 -0.94
C GLU A 51 -1.62 14.05 -1.99
N GLU A 52 -0.43 14.46 -2.44
CA GLU A 52 -0.24 15.51 -3.45
C GLU A 52 -0.98 15.22 -4.76
N ALA A 53 -0.89 13.97 -5.23
CA ALA A 53 -1.58 13.54 -6.45
C ALA A 53 -3.11 13.54 -6.27
N SER A 54 -3.61 13.14 -5.09
CA SER A 54 -5.05 13.15 -4.81
C SER A 54 -5.62 14.57 -4.74
N GLU A 55 -4.94 15.50 -4.09
CA GLU A 55 -5.35 16.91 -4.00
C GLU A 55 -5.38 17.55 -5.39
N THR A 56 -4.31 17.37 -6.16
CA THR A 56 -4.21 17.89 -7.53
C THR A 56 -5.30 17.31 -8.45
N ALA A 57 -5.63 16.02 -8.28
CA ALA A 57 -6.70 15.38 -9.05
C ALA A 57 -8.08 15.97 -8.72
N ILE A 58 -8.36 16.21 -7.43
CA ILE A 58 -9.63 16.80 -6.98
C ILE A 58 -9.78 18.22 -7.52
N GLU A 59 -8.75 19.07 -7.38
CA GLU A 59 -8.81 20.46 -7.87
C GLU A 59 -8.99 20.51 -9.39
N ALA A 60 -8.16 19.79 -10.14
CA ALA A 60 -8.23 19.78 -11.59
C ALA A 60 -9.57 19.22 -12.12
N SER A 61 -10.11 18.19 -11.47
CA SER A 61 -11.41 17.63 -11.85
C SER A 61 -12.55 18.61 -11.53
N GLY A 62 -12.48 19.36 -10.43
CA GLY A 62 -13.45 20.39 -10.08
C GLY A 62 -13.52 21.50 -11.13
N LEU A 63 -12.37 22.03 -11.53
CA LEU A 63 -12.29 23.04 -12.61
C LEU A 63 -12.83 22.51 -13.94
N ALA A 64 -12.50 21.25 -14.28
CA ALA A 64 -13.00 20.61 -15.48
C ALA A 64 -14.53 20.42 -15.47
N LYS A 65 -15.10 20.03 -14.33
CA LYS A 65 -16.55 19.93 -14.14
C LYS A 65 -17.23 21.28 -14.37
N ASP A 66 -16.74 22.35 -13.73
CA ASP A 66 -17.36 23.66 -13.83
C ASP A 66 -17.26 24.23 -15.26
N ALA A 67 -16.12 24.02 -15.93
CA ALA A 67 -15.94 24.41 -17.32
C ALA A 67 -16.88 23.63 -18.27
N ALA A 68 -17.05 22.33 -18.07
CA ALA A 68 -17.96 21.51 -18.87
C ALA A 68 -19.43 21.95 -18.69
N ALA A 69 -19.84 22.23 -17.44
CA ALA A 69 -21.18 22.72 -17.14
C ALA A 69 -21.45 24.10 -17.78
N ALA A 70 -20.50 25.03 -17.71
CA ALA A 70 -20.62 26.33 -18.36
C ALA A 70 -20.74 26.20 -19.89
N ALA A 71 -19.96 25.30 -20.50
CA ALA A 71 -20.01 25.03 -21.93
C ALA A 71 -21.33 24.39 -22.36
N ALA A 72 -21.92 23.51 -21.54
CA ALA A 72 -23.24 22.95 -21.79
C ALA A 72 -24.34 24.03 -21.78
N ILE A 73 -24.31 24.94 -20.80
CA ILE A 73 -25.23 26.10 -20.73
C ILE A 73 -25.10 26.96 -21.98
N GLU A 74 -23.87 27.31 -22.38
CA GLU A 74 -23.66 28.12 -23.58
C GLU A 74 -24.14 27.42 -24.86
N THR A 75 -24.03 26.08 -24.91
CA THR A 75 -24.56 25.29 -26.02
C THR A 75 -26.08 25.40 -26.08
N ALA A 76 -26.77 25.36 -24.94
CA ALA A 76 -28.22 25.58 -24.88
C ALA A 76 -28.62 27.00 -25.34
N GLU A 77 -27.84 28.01 -24.96
CA GLU A 77 -28.08 29.41 -25.34
C GLU A 77 -27.86 29.69 -26.83
N ALA A 78 -27.09 28.86 -27.53
CA ALA A 78 -26.86 28.97 -28.97
C ALA A 78 -28.13 28.72 -29.80
N LYS A 79 -29.17 28.09 -29.23
CA LYS A 79 -30.48 27.84 -29.86
C LYS A 79 -30.36 27.15 -31.23
N LYS A 80 -30.56 27.88 -32.33
CA LYS A 80 -30.51 27.36 -33.72
C LYS A 80 -29.22 27.73 -34.43
N ASP A 81 -28.27 28.33 -33.73
CA ASP A 81 -26.95 28.64 -34.27
C ASP A 81 -26.06 27.38 -34.15
N ALA A 82 -26.06 26.59 -35.22
CA ALA A 82 -25.29 25.35 -35.33
C ALA A 82 -23.79 25.57 -35.09
N ILE A 83 -23.23 26.70 -35.54
CA ILE A 83 -21.80 26.99 -35.43
C ILE A 83 -21.47 27.31 -33.97
N ARG A 84 -22.23 28.20 -33.35
CA ARG A 84 -22.03 28.55 -31.94
C ARG A 84 -22.26 27.36 -31.01
N ALA A 85 -23.28 26.54 -31.28
CA ALA A 85 -23.56 25.34 -30.51
C ALA A 85 -22.43 24.31 -30.64
N SER A 86 -21.91 24.09 -31.86
CA SER A 86 -20.78 23.16 -32.07
C SER A 86 -19.51 23.64 -31.38
N ALA A 87 -19.23 24.95 -31.38
CA ALA A 87 -18.07 25.52 -30.70
C ALA A 87 -18.16 25.38 -29.17
N ALA A 88 -19.34 25.59 -28.59
CA ALA A 88 -19.59 25.39 -27.16
C ALA A 88 -19.49 23.92 -26.76
N ALA A 89 -20.04 23.01 -27.57
CA ALA A 89 -19.86 21.57 -27.37
C ALA A 89 -18.38 21.14 -27.48
N GLY A 90 -17.59 21.79 -28.35
CA GLY A 90 -16.14 21.61 -28.41
C GLY A 90 -15.43 21.97 -27.09
N ARG A 91 -15.80 23.09 -26.46
CA ARG A 91 -15.29 23.46 -25.13
C ARG A 91 -15.69 22.45 -24.05
N ALA A 92 -16.92 21.93 -24.11
CA ALA A 92 -17.37 20.88 -23.19
C ALA A 92 -16.53 19.59 -23.38
N ALA A 93 -16.17 19.25 -24.63
CA ALA A 93 -15.26 18.15 -24.92
C ALA A 93 -13.88 18.35 -24.31
N ASP A 94 -13.28 19.54 -24.45
CA ASP A 94 -11.97 19.84 -23.87
C ASP A 94 -11.97 19.78 -22.34
N ALA A 95 -13.06 20.24 -21.72
CA ALA A 95 -13.28 20.14 -20.29
C ALA A 95 -13.40 18.67 -19.84
N ALA A 96 -14.18 17.85 -20.55
CA ALA A 96 -14.26 16.40 -20.28
C ALA A 96 -12.90 15.70 -20.46
N LYS A 97 -12.09 16.07 -21.46
CA LYS A 97 -10.69 15.61 -21.60
C LYS A 97 -9.83 16.05 -20.40
N GLY A 98 -10.07 17.24 -19.85
CA GLY A 98 -9.45 17.70 -18.60
C GLY A 98 -9.81 16.83 -17.39
N ALA A 99 -11.09 16.49 -17.25
CA ALA A 99 -11.60 15.58 -16.23
C ALA A 99 -11.01 14.16 -16.37
N ALA A 100 -10.89 13.65 -17.59
CA ALA A 100 -10.23 12.37 -17.89
C ALA A 100 -8.78 12.36 -17.37
N ARG A 101 -7.99 13.40 -17.65
CA ARG A 101 -6.62 13.55 -17.12
C ARG A 101 -6.58 13.64 -15.59
N ALA A 102 -7.56 14.28 -14.98
CA ALA A 102 -7.66 14.35 -13.52
C ALA A 102 -7.97 12.96 -12.91
N ALA A 103 -8.84 12.18 -13.54
CA ALA A 103 -9.09 10.78 -13.14
C ALA A 103 -7.84 9.90 -13.32
N GLN A 104 -7.05 10.10 -14.38
CA GLN A 104 -5.75 9.43 -14.53
C GLN A 104 -4.77 9.78 -13.39
N ARG A 105 -4.75 11.04 -12.92
CA ARG A 105 -3.95 11.42 -11.74
C ARG A 105 -4.46 10.75 -10.46
N ALA A 106 -5.78 10.59 -10.30
CA ALA A 106 -6.37 9.84 -9.19
C ALA A 106 -5.95 8.36 -9.20
N ILE A 107 -5.83 7.73 -10.39
CA ILE A 107 -5.23 6.39 -10.54
C ILE A 107 -3.77 6.39 -10.06
N GLY A 108 -2.99 7.42 -10.43
CA GLY A 108 -1.63 7.61 -9.94
C GLY A 108 -1.53 7.71 -8.42
N ALA A 109 -2.45 8.45 -7.78
CA ALA A 109 -2.54 8.54 -6.32
C ALA A 109 -2.84 7.17 -5.67
N ALA A 110 -3.78 6.41 -6.24
CA ALA A 110 -4.09 5.06 -5.78
C ALA A 110 -2.90 4.11 -5.92
N ASN A 111 -2.11 4.22 -6.99
CA ASN A 111 -0.89 3.43 -7.19
C ASN A 111 0.19 3.76 -6.17
N ALA A 112 0.43 5.04 -5.89
CA ALA A 112 1.36 5.46 -4.85
C ALA A 112 0.94 4.94 -3.47
N ALA A 113 -0.36 5.00 -3.16
CA ALA A 113 -0.92 4.46 -1.92
C ALA A 113 -0.80 2.92 -1.83
N ASN A 114 -1.05 2.19 -2.91
CA ASN A 114 -0.79 0.75 -2.99
C ASN A 114 0.68 0.39 -2.74
N ALA A 115 1.61 1.15 -3.33
CA ALA A 115 3.04 0.96 -3.11
C ALA A 115 3.45 1.25 -1.65
N ALA A 116 2.88 2.30 -1.03
CA ALA A 116 3.08 2.58 0.39
C ALA A 116 2.57 1.43 1.28
N ALA A 117 1.38 0.89 0.99
CA ALA A 117 0.79 -0.25 1.69
C ALA A 117 1.70 -1.49 1.63
N ARG A 118 2.26 -1.80 0.45
CA ARG A 118 3.24 -2.90 0.25
C ARG A 118 4.48 -2.76 1.12
N LEU A 119 5.04 -1.55 1.19
CA LEU A 119 6.24 -1.29 1.98
C LEU A 119 5.93 -1.34 3.48
N ALA A 120 4.76 -0.90 3.90
CA ALA A 120 4.32 -1.05 5.29
C ALA A 120 4.11 -2.52 5.67
N ALA A 121 3.51 -3.33 4.78
CA ALA A 121 3.45 -4.78 4.97
C ALA A 121 4.85 -5.38 5.06
N SER A 122 5.79 -4.97 4.21
CA SER A 122 7.19 -5.43 4.29
C SER A 122 7.87 -5.05 5.62
N ALA A 123 7.65 -3.83 6.09
CA ALA A 123 8.12 -3.36 7.41
C ALA A 123 7.51 -4.19 8.55
N ALA A 124 6.22 -4.55 8.44
CA ALA A 124 5.52 -5.39 9.41
C ALA A 124 6.11 -6.79 9.47
N ALA A 125 6.44 -7.41 8.33
CA ALA A 125 7.10 -8.72 8.29
C ALA A 125 8.46 -8.67 9.01
N GLN A 126 9.25 -7.64 8.74
CA GLN A 126 10.57 -7.47 9.35
C GLN A 126 10.47 -7.21 10.87
N ALA A 127 9.47 -6.44 11.31
CA ALA A 127 9.20 -6.22 12.73
C ALA A 127 8.70 -7.49 13.44
N SER A 128 7.85 -8.30 12.80
CA SER A 128 7.44 -9.60 13.33
C SER A 128 8.62 -10.56 13.45
N ASN A 129 9.54 -10.58 12.49
CA ASN A 129 10.76 -11.39 12.57
C ASN A 129 11.70 -10.88 13.68
N ALA A 130 11.83 -9.56 13.85
CA ALA A 130 12.57 -8.96 14.96
C ALA A 130 11.96 -9.33 16.32
N ALA A 131 10.63 -9.36 16.42
CA ALA A 131 9.91 -9.79 17.62
C ALA A 131 10.19 -11.27 17.94
N ALA A 132 10.15 -12.15 16.94
CA ALA A 132 10.48 -13.56 17.12
C ALA A 132 11.93 -13.75 17.61
N GLY A 133 12.89 -13.03 17.02
CA GLY A 133 14.29 -13.07 17.45
C GLY A 133 14.51 -12.54 18.87
N ALA A 134 13.77 -11.50 19.28
CA ALA A 134 13.82 -11.00 20.66
C ALA A 134 13.21 -11.98 21.66
N ALA A 135 12.10 -12.62 21.32
CA ALA A 135 11.48 -13.64 22.16
C ALA A 135 12.38 -14.87 22.33
N ASP A 136 13.04 -15.31 21.26
CA ASP A 136 14.02 -16.40 21.30
C ASP A 136 15.27 -16.05 22.14
N ALA A 137 15.77 -14.81 22.04
CA ALA A 137 16.82 -14.32 22.93
C ALA A 137 16.37 -14.27 24.40
N ALA A 138 15.10 -13.93 24.67
CA ALA A 138 14.53 -13.95 26.01
C ALA A 138 14.50 -15.38 26.58
N THR A 139 14.04 -16.37 25.82
CA THR A 139 14.04 -17.78 26.23
C THR A 139 15.46 -18.25 26.58
N ARG A 140 16.46 -17.97 25.72
CA ARG A 140 17.86 -18.32 26.02
C ARG A 140 18.38 -17.67 27.30
N ALA A 141 18.02 -16.41 27.56
CA ALA A 141 18.44 -15.71 28.76
C ALA A 141 17.78 -16.30 30.01
N PHE A 142 16.48 -16.64 29.97
CA PHE A 142 15.82 -17.34 31.08
C PHE A 142 16.42 -18.73 31.34
N ASP A 143 16.73 -19.49 30.28
CA ASP A 143 17.39 -20.80 30.42
C ASP A 143 18.78 -20.67 31.03
N ALA A 144 19.55 -19.67 30.59
CA ALA A 144 20.87 -19.38 31.14
C ALA A 144 20.79 -18.91 32.61
N ALA A 145 19.75 -18.14 32.96
CA ALA A 145 19.48 -17.75 34.34
C ALA A 145 19.24 -18.98 35.22
N THR A 146 18.33 -19.87 34.83
CA THR A 146 18.06 -21.13 35.54
C THR A 146 19.31 -21.98 35.72
N ALA A 147 20.16 -22.08 34.68
CA ALA A 147 21.42 -22.81 34.77
C ALA A 147 22.40 -22.15 35.77
N ALA A 148 22.53 -20.82 35.77
CA ALA A 148 23.41 -20.10 36.70
C ALA A 148 22.91 -20.15 38.15
N SER A 149 21.60 -20.15 38.38
CA SER A 149 21.04 -20.29 39.75
C SER A 149 21.44 -21.62 40.41
N SER A 150 21.77 -22.67 39.63
CA SER A 150 22.16 -24.00 40.15
C SER A 150 23.66 -24.31 40.01
N ASP A 151 24.39 -23.60 39.16
CA ASP A 151 25.79 -23.86 38.85
C ASP A 151 26.57 -22.54 38.67
N ALA A 152 27.45 -22.25 39.62
CA ALA A 152 28.30 -21.07 39.63
C ALA A 152 29.16 -20.93 38.35
N THR A 153 29.51 -22.04 37.69
CA THR A 153 30.30 -22.02 36.46
C THR A 153 29.54 -21.48 35.24
N LYS A 154 28.21 -21.30 35.34
CA LYS A 154 27.37 -20.79 34.25
C LYS A 154 27.16 -19.28 34.29
N ALA A 155 27.69 -18.58 35.29
CA ALA A 155 27.53 -17.13 35.46
C ALA A 155 27.92 -16.33 34.20
N GLU A 156 29.05 -16.67 33.56
CA GLU A 156 29.51 -15.96 32.36
C GLU A 156 28.55 -16.17 31.17
N LYS A 157 28.04 -17.40 31.00
CA LYS A 157 27.04 -17.71 29.96
C LYS A 157 25.74 -16.93 30.18
N ALA A 158 25.29 -16.80 31.43
CA ALA A 158 24.12 -16.01 31.77
C ALA A 158 24.34 -14.51 31.49
N ASN A 159 25.50 -13.95 31.85
CA ASN A 159 25.86 -12.58 31.50
C ASN A 159 25.90 -12.35 29.97
N GLN A 160 26.40 -13.30 29.19
CA GLN A 160 26.40 -13.19 27.73
C GLN A 160 24.98 -13.23 27.17
N ALA A 161 24.16 -14.19 27.62
CA ALA A 161 22.76 -14.29 27.19
C ALA A 161 21.95 -13.03 27.55
N ALA A 162 22.25 -12.39 28.68
CA ALA A 162 21.65 -11.11 29.06
C ALA A 162 22.01 -9.98 28.08
N LYS A 163 23.28 -9.88 27.67
CA LYS A 163 23.72 -8.89 26.68
C LYS A 163 23.01 -9.10 25.33
N ASP A 164 22.92 -10.35 24.90
CA ASP A 164 22.27 -10.72 23.64
C ASP A 164 20.76 -10.39 23.69
N ALA A 165 20.09 -10.69 24.80
CA ALA A 165 18.69 -10.35 25.02
C ALA A 165 18.45 -8.83 25.03
N ARG A 166 19.31 -8.03 25.66
CA ARG A 166 19.20 -6.56 25.59
C ARG A 166 19.42 -6.02 24.17
N ALA A 167 20.39 -6.56 23.44
CA ALA A 167 20.63 -6.15 22.06
C ALA A 167 19.42 -6.48 21.16
N ALA A 168 18.82 -7.66 21.36
CA ALA A 168 17.61 -8.07 20.66
C ALA A 168 16.41 -7.18 21.04
N ALA A 169 16.24 -6.85 22.33
CA ALA A 169 15.19 -5.93 22.79
C ALA A 169 15.31 -4.54 22.14
N ALA A 170 16.52 -3.98 22.10
CA ALA A 170 16.77 -2.69 21.45
C ALA A 170 16.44 -2.73 19.94
N GLY A 171 16.81 -3.82 19.26
CA GLY A 171 16.45 -4.04 17.86
C GLY A 171 14.93 -4.14 17.66
N ALA A 172 14.23 -4.92 18.49
CA ALA A 172 12.77 -5.06 18.42
C ALA A 172 12.05 -3.73 18.69
N LYS A 173 12.49 -2.92 19.67
CA LYS A 173 11.96 -1.56 19.90
C LYS A 173 12.16 -0.65 18.70
N THR A 174 13.33 -0.72 18.07
CA THR A 174 13.62 0.04 16.84
C THR A 174 12.68 -0.37 15.71
N ALA A 175 12.48 -1.68 15.52
CA ALA A 175 11.54 -2.20 14.52
C ALA A 175 10.09 -1.79 14.82
N ALA A 176 9.68 -1.81 16.09
CA ALA A 176 8.36 -1.38 16.54
C ALA A 176 8.09 0.11 16.22
N ALA A 177 9.07 0.98 16.47
CA ALA A 177 8.96 2.39 16.13
C ALA A 177 8.86 2.61 14.61
N ALA A 178 9.67 1.89 13.83
CA ALA A 178 9.67 1.97 12.37
C ALA A 178 8.35 1.52 11.77
N VAL A 179 7.85 0.34 12.16
CA VAL A 179 6.59 -0.19 11.65
C VAL A 179 5.39 0.64 12.11
N GLY A 180 5.46 1.26 13.30
CA GLY A 180 4.47 2.24 13.75
C GLY A 180 4.29 3.38 12.75
N LYS A 181 5.40 4.00 12.33
CA LYS A 181 5.39 5.05 11.30
C LYS A 181 4.86 4.54 9.96
N ALA A 182 5.22 3.32 9.57
CA ALA A 182 4.73 2.71 8.33
C ALA A 182 3.21 2.46 8.37
N GLY A 183 2.67 2.10 9.54
CA GLY A 183 1.23 1.97 9.77
C GLY A 183 0.51 3.30 9.66
N ASP A 184 1.05 4.35 10.28
CA ASP A 184 0.50 5.72 10.16
C ASP A 184 0.53 6.22 8.70
N ALA A 185 1.63 5.97 7.99
CA ALA A 185 1.76 6.28 6.56
C ALA A 185 0.74 5.53 5.71
N SER A 186 0.45 4.27 6.01
CA SER A 186 -0.59 3.49 5.32
C SER A 186 -1.98 4.03 5.59
N LEU A 187 -2.27 4.46 6.82
CA LEU A 187 -3.57 5.08 7.13
C LEU A 187 -3.75 6.41 6.39
N ALA A 188 -2.70 7.21 6.27
CA ALA A 188 -2.70 8.42 5.45
C ALA A 188 -2.87 8.11 3.95
N ALA A 189 -2.20 7.08 3.42
CA ALA A 189 -2.38 6.62 2.05
C ALA A 189 -3.82 6.14 1.76
N ALA A 190 -4.47 5.49 2.75
CA ALA A 190 -5.88 5.13 2.67
C ALA A 190 -6.79 6.36 2.55
N LYS A 191 -6.50 7.42 3.33
CA LYS A 191 -7.23 8.70 3.25
C LYS A 191 -7.03 9.38 1.89
N ALA A 192 -5.80 9.42 1.38
CA ALA A 192 -5.51 9.95 0.05
C ALA A 192 -6.26 9.19 -1.06
N SER A 193 -6.29 7.86 -0.99
CA SER A 193 -7.08 7.04 -1.93
C SER A 193 -8.58 7.34 -1.82
N ALA A 194 -9.11 7.46 -0.60
CA ALA A 194 -10.50 7.82 -0.39
C ALA A 194 -10.83 9.22 -0.94
N ALA A 195 -9.93 10.19 -0.76
CA ALA A 195 -10.06 11.55 -1.28
C ALA A 195 -10.03 11.58 -2.82
N ALA A 196 -9.16 10.78 -3.45
CA ALA A 196 -9.06 10.67 -4.90
C ALA A 196 -10.38 10.27 -5.58
N ARG A 197 -11.30 9.59 -4.88
CA ARG A 197 -12.67 9.34 -5.38
C ARG A 197 -13.49 10.61 -5.60
N GLY A 198 -13.15 11.74 -4.96
CA GLY A 198 -13.75 13.03 -5.27
C GLY A 198 -13.58 13.43 -6.74
N ALA A 199 -12.45 13.06 -7.36
CA ALA A 199 -12.21 13.30 -8.78
C ALA A 199 -13.11 12.47 -9.69
N VAL A 200 -13.56 11.29 -9.24
CA VAL A 200 -14.47 10.40 -9.99
C VAL A 200 -15.83 11.08 -10.18
N GLY A 201 -16.39 11.64 -9.10
CA GLY A 201 -17.67 12.33 -9.16
C GLY A 201 -17.63 13.53 -10.10
N ASN A 202 -16.56 14.31 -10.03
CA ASN A 202 -16.34 15.46 -10.92
C ASN A 202 -16.17 15.04 -12.38
N ALA A 203 -15.44 13.95 -12.64
CA ALA A 203 -15.25 13.47 -14.00
C ALA A 203 -16.53 12.93 -14.66
N ASN A 204 -17.38 12.24 -13.90
CA ASN A 204 -18.70 11.83 -14.38
C ASN A 204 -19.59 13.03 -14.69
N ALA A 205 -19.61 14.05 -13.82
CA ALA A 205 -20.38 15.27 -14.06
C ALA A 205 -19.89 16.04 -15.30
N ALA A 206 -18.58 16.12 -15.52
CA ALA A 206 -18.01 16.71 -16.73
C ALA A 206 -18.38 15.92 -18.00
N ALA A 207 -18.41 14.60 -17.90
CA ALA A 207 -18.84 13.72 -19.00
C ALA A 207 -20.32 13.92 -19.33
N ASP A 208 -21.19 13.99 -18.33
CA ASP A 208 -22.62 14.24 -18.50
C ASP A 208 -22.88 15.58 -19.20
N ALA A 209 -22.18 16.64 -18.77
CA ALA A 209 -22.28 17.96 -19.38
C ALA A 209 -21.76 17.98 -20.84
N ALA A 210 -20.68 17.26 -21.15
CA ALA A 210 -20.18 17.13 -22.51
C ALA A 210 -21.15 16.35 -23.42
N GLU A 211 -21.79 15.30 -22.90
CA GLU A 211 -22.82 14.56 -23.64
C GLU A 211 -24.07 15.42 -23.89
N GLU A 212 -24.52 16.18 -22.89
CA GLU A 212 -25.62 17.14 -23.03
C GLU A 212 -25.29 18.19 -24.10
N ALA A 213 -24.11 18.81 -24.03
CA ALA A 213 -23.67 19.77 -25.04
C ALA A 213 -23.63 19.15 -26.45
N SER A 214 -23.17 17.90 -26.59
CA SER A 214 -23.22 17.22 -27.88
C SER A 214 -24.64 17.08 -28.42
N ASN A 215 -25.60 16.70 -27.56
CA ASN A 215 -26.99 16.49 -27.97
C ASN A 215 -27.67 17.82 -28.34
N LEU A 216 -27.38 18.89 -27.61
CA LEU A 216 -27.86 20.24 -27.91
C LEU A 216 -27.27 20.78 -29.22
N ALA A 217 -25.99 20.56 -29.47
CA ALA A 217 -25.36 20.94 -30.74
C ALA A 217 -26.01 20.21 -31.93
N GLU A 218 -26.31 18.92 -31.80
CA GLU A 218 -27.05 18.17 -32.83
C GLU A 218 -28.46 18.70 -33.05
N ALA A 219 -29.18 19.04 -31.99
CA ALA A 219 -30.52 19.65 -32.09
C ALA A 219 -30.49 21.02 -32.79
N ALA A 220 -29.38 21.77 -32.67
CA ALA A 220 -29.15 23.03 -33.37
C ALA A 220 -28.76 22.86 -34.85
N GLY A 221 -28.57 21.63 -35.34
CA GLY A 221 -28.06 21.32 -36.69
C GLY A 221 -26.54 21.31 -36.80
N GLY A 222 -25.83 21.39 -35.66
CA GLY A 222 -24.39 21.17 -35.54
C GLY A 222 -24.04 19.71 -35.27
N HIS A 223 -22.76 19.43 -34.99
CA HIS A 223 -22.31 18.08 -34.61
C HIS A 223 -21.05 18.15 -33.75
N SER A 224 -20.97 17.31 -32.70
CA SER A 224 -19.77 17.20 -31.86
C SER A 224 -19.50 15.77 -31.39
N ALA A 225 -19.09 14.88 -32.31
CA ALA A 225 -18.57 13.56 -31.94
C ALA A 225 -17.42 13.64 -30.92
N ALA A 226 -16.64 14.72 -30.94
CA ALA A 226 -15.56 14.96 -29.98
C ALA A 226 -16.07 15.03 -28.53
N ALA A 227 -17.22 15.66 -28.28
CA ALA A 227 -17.80 15.76 -26.94
C ALA A 227 -18.28 14.41 -26.41
N ARG A 228 -18.94 13.60 -27.25
CA ARG A 228 -19.32 12.22 -26.89
C ARG A 228 -18.11 11.33 -26.61
N ASN A 229 -17.08 11.41 -27.44
CA ASN A 229 -15.85 10.64 -27.25
C ASN A 229 -15.13 11.04 -25.95
N ALA A 230 -15.03 12.35 -25.67
CA ALA A 230 -14.43 12.86 -24.44
C ALA A 230 -15.22 12.44 -23.19
N ALA A 231 -16.56 12.47 -23.25
CA ALA A 231 -17.41 11.98 -22.18
C ALA A 231 -17.19 10.49 -21.90
N ALA A 232 -17.12 9.66 -22.95
CA ALA A 232 -16.84 8.23 -22.81
C ALA A 232 -15.46 7.96 -22.18
N GLN A 233 -14.42 8.70 -22.60
CA GLN A 233 -13.08 8.60 -22.01
C GLN A 233 -13.08 9.01 -20.53
N ALA A 234 -13.71 10.13 -20.19
CA ALA A 234 -13.83 10.60 -18.81
C ALA A 234 -14.50 9.55 -17.92
N ARG A 235 -15.60 8.92 -18.36
CA ARG A 235 -16.29 7.84 -17.62
C ARG A 235 -15.42 6.57 -17.48
N SER A 236 -14.66 6.20 -18.53
CA SER A 236 -13.73 5.06 -18.49
C SER A 236 -12.70 5.26 -17.38
N HIS A 237 -12.00 6.41 -17.38
CA HIS A 237 -11.01 6.71 -16.35
C HIS A 237 -11.61 6.92 -14.97
N ALA A 238 -12.80 7.51 -14.85
CA ALA A 238 -13.50 7.62 -13.56
C ALA A 238 -13.79 6.24 -12.96
N THR A 239 -14.25 5.30 -13.79
CA THR A 239 -14.54 3.92 -13.36
C THR A 239 -13.28 3.23 -12.84
N GLU A 240 -12.18 3.31 -13.59
CA GLU A 240 -10.91 2.72 -13.18
C GLU A 240 -10.31 3.41 -11.96
N ALA A 241 -10.36 4.74 -11.88
CA ALA A 241 -9.94 5.49 -10.71
C ALA A 241 -10.71 5.08 -9.45
N ASN A 242 -12.03 4.86 -9.56
CA ASN A 242 -12.84 4.40 -8.43
C ASN A 242 -12.46 2.98 -7.98
N ARG A 243 -12.22 2.07 -8.93
CA ARG A 243 -11.78 0.70 -8.66
C ARG A 243 -10.43 0.70 -7.94
N ALA A 244 -9.43 1.35 -8.52
CA ALA A 244 -8.07 1.42 -7.98
C ALA A 244 -8.04 2.10 -6.60
N ALA A 245 -8.75 3.22 -6.44
CA ALA A 245 -8.84 3.94 -5.17
C ALA A 245 -9.49 3.09 -4.06
N THR A 246 -10.55 2.34 -4.39
CA THR A 246 -11.23 1.47 -3.41
C THR A 246 -10.36 0.28 -3.01
N ALA A 247 -9.69 -0.35 -3.97
CA ALA A 247 -8.75 -1.44 -3.68
C ALA A 247 -7.58 -0.94 -2.81
N SER A 248 -6.98 0.19 -3.18
CA SER A 248 -5.90 0.82 -2.45
C SER A 248 -6.28 1.23 -1.03
N GLU A 249 -7.45 1.84 -0.84
CA GLU A 249 -7.95 2.20 0.50
C GLU A 249 -8.03 0.96 1.40
N ASN A 250 -8.57 -0.14 0.88
CA ASN A 250 -8.74 -1.38 1.65
C ASN A 250 -7.40 -2.03 2.00
N LEU A 251 -6.48 -2.11 1.03
CA LEU A 251 -5.14 -2.69 1.22
C LEU A 251 -4.30 -1.86 2.18
N ALA A 252 -4.37 -0.53 2.09
CA ALA A 252 -3.68 0.39 2.98
C ALA A 252 -4.20 0.28 4.43
N LYS A 253 -5.52 0.14 4.64
CA LYS A 253 -6.09 -0.14 5.97
C LYS A 253 -5.61 -1.46 6.55
N LYS A 254 -5.69 -2.56 5.78
CA LYS A 254 -5.15 -3.87 6.21
C LYS A 254 -3.66 -3.81 6.54
N SER A 255 -2.89 -3.02 5.77
CA SER A 255 -1.45 -2.82 6.00
C SER A 255 -1.17 -2.05 7.28
N ALA A 256 -1.96 -1.03 7.57
CA ALA A 256 -1.89 -0.29 8.83
C ALA A 256 -2.21 -1.20 10.03
N GLU A 257 -3.27 -2.00 9.95
CA GLU A 257 -3.64 -2.96 10.99
C GLU A 257 -2.50 -3.96 11.26
N ALA A 258 -1.98 -4.60 10.20
CA ALA A 258 -0.87 -5.54 10.33
C ALA A 258 0.40 -4.88 10.90
N ALA A 259 0.69 -3.64 10.51
CA ALA A 259 1.79 -2.85 11.04
C ALA A 259 1.62 -2.57 12.55
N PHE A 260 0.42 -2.24 13.00
CA PHE A 260 0.14 -2.00 14.42
C PHE A 260 0.16 -3.28 15.26
N GLU A 261 -0.31 -4.41 14.72
CA GLU A 261 -0.16 -5.72 15.35
C GLU A 261 1.32 -6.08 15.51
N ALA A 262 2.13 -5.91 14.45
CA ALA A 262 3.56 -6.18 14.48
C ALA A 262 4.31 -5.26 15.47
N ARG A 263 3.91 -3.98 15.57
CA ARG A 263 4.41 -3.04 16.58
C ARG A 263 4.15 -3.56 18.00
N GLY A 264 2.93 -4.00 18.27
CA GLY A 264 2.55 -4.55 19.57
C GLY A 264 3.38 -5.79 19.93
N ALA A 265 3.50 -6.72 18.99
CA ALA A 265 4.29 -7.93 19.17
C ALA A 265 5.77 -7.63 19.43
N ALA A 266 6.38 -6.72 18.66
CA ALA A 266 7.78 -6.33 18.84
C ALA A 266 8.05 -5.65 20.18
N ASN A 267 7.15 -4.77 20.64
CA ASN A 267 7.27 -4.14 21.96
C ASN A 267 7.14 -5.16 23.10
N SER A 268 6.17 -6.07 23.00
CA SER A 268 6.00 -7.14 24.00
C SER A 268 7.22 -8.07 24.05
N ALA A 269 7.74 -8.48 22.89
CA ALA A 269 8.94 -9.31 22.83
C ALA A 269 10.16 -8.60 23.41
N ALA A 270 10.32 -7.30 23.15
CA ALA A 270 11.39 -6.51 23.74
C ALA A 270 11.30 -6.44 25.27
N GLU A 271 10.10 -6.26 25.83
CA GLU A 271 9.88 -6.26 27.28
C GLU A 271 10.25 -7.62 27.90
N HIS A 272 9.85 -8.73 27.27
CA HIS A 272 10.24 -10.06 27.74
C HIS A 272 11.76 -10.26 27.70
N ALA A 273 12.42 -9.81 26.64
CA ALA A 273 13.88 -9.89 26.52
C ALA A 273 14.62 -9.05 27.57
N GLU A 274 14.11 -7.86 27.92
CA GLU A 274 14.67 -7.04 28.99
C GLU A 274 14.54 -7.71 30.36
N LYS A 275 13.36 -8.25 30.68
CA LYS A 275 13.13 -9.01 31.92
C LYS A 275 14.03 -10.26 31.98
N ALA A 276 14.21 -10.96 30.87
CA ALA A 276 15.07 -12.12 30.79
C ALA A 276 16.54 -11.77 31.01
N ALA A 277 16.99 -10.64 30.44
CA ALA A 277 18.34 -10.14 30.66
C ALA A 277 18.58 -9.79 32.14
N GLU A 278 17.63 -9.12 32.79
CA GLU A 278 17.72 -8.82 34.23
C GLU A 278 17.77 -10.10 35.08
N ALA A 279 16.95 -11.10 34.75
CA ALA A 279 16.96 -12.39 35.45
C ALA A 279 18.31 -13.10 35.29
N ALA A 280 18.86 -13.14 34.07
CA ALA A 280 20.15 -13.76 33.78
C ALA A 280 21.31 -13.06 34.51
N GLU A 281 21.32 -11.72 34.60
CA GLU A 281 22.35 -11.00 35.35
C GLU A 281 22.23 -11.19 36.86
N LYS A 282 21.01 -11.25 37.40
CA LYS A 282 20.79 -11.55 38.82
C LYS A 282 21.27 -12.96 39.16
N ALA A 283 20.90 -13.94 38.34
CA ALA A 283 21.36 -15.32 38.50
C ALA A 283 22.88 -15.45 38.34
N ALA A 284 23.51 -14.69 37.44
CA ALA A 284 24.96 -14.66 37.29
C ALA A 284 25.68 -14.08 38.52
N LYS A 285 25.09 -13.07 39.19
CA LYS A 285 25.65 -12.46 40.41
C LYS A 285 25.56 -13.37 41.63
N HIS A 286 24.51 -14.19 41.70
CA HIS A 286 24.22 -15.10 42.82
C HIS A 286 24.40 -16.57 42.43
N ALA A 287 25.30 -16.84 41.48
CA ALA A 287 25.39 -18.14 40.85
C ALA A 287 25.87 -19.20 41.85
N GLY A 288 25.09 -20.28 42.01
CA GLY A 288 25.36 -21.32 43.01
C GLY A 288 25.02 -20.95 44.46
N GLU A 289 24.42 -19.77 44.70
CA GLU A 289 24.06 -19.27 46.05
C GLU A 289 22.57 -19.46 46.39
N ALA A 290 21.76 -19.98 45.46
CA ALA A 290 20.30 -19.91 45.57
C ALA A 290 19.70 -21.01 46.46
N GLU A 291 19.36 -20.67 47.71
CA GLU A 291 18.47 -21.48 48.59
C GLU A 291 17.11 -21.77 47.93
N ASP A 292 16.62 -20.86 47.05
CA ASP A 292 15.32 -20.91 46.37
C ASP A 292 15.42 -21.22 44.85
N ALA A 293 16.50 -21.87 44.39
CA ALA A 293 16.76 -22.13 42.97
C ALA A 293 15.56 -22.75 42.22
N ALA A 294 14.79 -23.63 42.88
CA ALA A 294 13.60 -24.25 42.31
C ALA A 294 12.45 -23.26 42.07
N ALA A 295 12.25 -22.29 42.97
CA ALA A 295 11.23 -21.26 42.83
C ALA A 295 11.63 -20.25 41.73
N GLU A 296 12.90 -19.88 41.66
CA GLU A 296 13.42 -19.01 40.61
C GLU A 296 13.36 -19.67 39.21
N SER A 297 13.75 -20.94 39.12
CA SER A 297 13.58 -21.76 37.92
C SER A 297 12.13 -21.83 37.47
N SER A 298 11.17 -21.96 38.41
CA SER A 298 9.74 -22.01 38.08
C SER A 298 9.23 -20.66 37.53
N ARG A 299 9.70 -19.53 38.09
CA ARG A 299 9.38 -18.18 37.59
C ARG A 299 9.97 -17.95 36.20
N ASN A 300 11.24 -18.31 35.99
CA ASN A 300 11.91 -18.18 34.69
C ASN A 300 11.23 -19.05 33.62
N ALA A 301 10.85 -20.29 33.95
CA ALA A 301 10.13 -21.16 33.04
C ALA A 301 8.75 -20.61 32.66
N ALA A 302 8.01 -20.01 33.60
CA ALA A 302 6.74 -19.34 33.30
C ALA A 302 6.94 -18.13 32.38
N ALA A 303 7.97 -17.32 32.63
CA ALA A 303 8.29 -16.15 31.80
C ALA A 303 8.79 -16.54 30.40
N ALA A 304 9.57 -17.62 30.27
CA ALA A 304 10.00 -18.18 29.00
C ALA A 304 8.80 -18.70 28.19
N ARG A 305 7.81 -19.34 28.83
CA ARG A 305 6.55 -19.73 28.16
C ARG A 305 5.77 -18.52 27.65
N GLN A 306 5.73 -17.42 28.41
CA GLN A 306 5.10 -16.18 27.93
C GLN A 306 5.85 -15.60 26.72
N ALA A 307 7.18 -15.55 26.76
CA ALA A 307 7.99 -15.13 25.62
C ALA A 307 7.75 -16.00 24.38
N ALA A 308 7.67 -17.33 24.55
CA ALA A 308 7.35 -18.26 23.47
C ALA A 308 5.95 -18.03 22.88
N ASN A 309 4.94 -17.75 23.71
CA ASN A 309 3.60 -17.38 23.23
C ASN A 309 3.60 -16.07 22.43
N THR A 310 4.43 -15.10 22.83
CA THR A 310 4.65 -13.86 22.07
C THR A 310 5.34 -14.14 20.73
N ALA A 311 6.30 -15.06 20.68
CA ALA A 311 6.90 -15.51 19.41
C ALA A 311 5.85 -16.15 18.47
N SER A 312 4.99 -17.04 18.99
CA SER A 312 3.90 -17.65 18.22
C SER A 312 2.90 -16.61 17.68
N SER A 313 2.60 -15.59 18.48
CA SER A 313 1.78 -14.46 18.05
C SER A 313 2.46 -13.67 16.93
N ALA A 314 3.75 -13.39 17.05
CA ALA A 314 4.53 -12.70 16.03
C ALA A 314 4.57 -13.47 14.70
N VAL A 315 4.72 -14.79 14.74
CA VAL A 315 4.63 -15.67 13.55
C VAL A 315 3.24 -15.61 12.91
N THR A 316 2.18 -15.57 13.72
CA THR A 316 0.81 -15.43 13.22
C THR A 316 0.63 -14.10 12.50
N THR A 317 1.14 -13.00 13.05
CA THR A 317 1.15 -11.69 12.37
C THR A 317 1.96 -11.73 11.08
N ALA A 318 3.13 -12.38 11.06
CA ALA A 318 3.94 -12.53 9.86
C ALA A 318 3.19 -13.26 8.73
N LYS A 319 2.37 -14.28 9.05
CA LYS A 319 1.50 -14.96 8.08
C LYS A 319 0.45 -14.02 7.48
N LYS A 320 -0.25 -13.26 8.32
CA LYS A 320 -1.22 -12.25 7.85
C LYS A 320 -0.57 -11.24 6.91
N VAL A 321 0.63 -10.77 7.26
CA VAL A 321 1.40 -9.83 6.45
C VAL A 321 1.78 -10.44 5.10
N TYR A 322 2.14 -11.72 5.08
CA TYR A 322 2.46 -12.42 3.83
C TYR A 322 1.24 -12.52 2.91
N ASP A 323 0.07 -12.88 3.44
CA ASP A 323 -1.17 -12.93 2.66
C ASP A 323 -1.51 -11.54 2.10
N LEU A 324 -1.35 -10.50 2.91
CA LEU A 324 -1.51 -9.11 2.47
C LEU A 324 -0.50 -8.69 1.39
N ALA A 325 0.75 -9.15 1.48
CA ALA A 325 1.75 -8.90 0.44
C ALA A 325 1.35 -9.54 -0.90
N ARG A 326 0.63 -10.66 -0.88
CA ARG A 326 0.08 -11.28 -2.09
C ARG A 326 -1.12 -10.53 -2.64
N ASP A 327 -2.03 -10.09 -1.76
CA ASP A 327 -3.18 -9.27 -2.14
C ASP A 327 -2.72 -7.97 -2.82
N THR A 328 -1.72 -7.31 -2.24
CA THR A 328 -1.15 -6.07 -2.78
C THR A 328 -0.40 -6.26 -4.11
N GLU A 329 0.33 -7.36 -4.29
CA GLU A 329 0.96 -7.70 -5.57
C GLU A 329 -0.11 -7.98 -6.66
N SER A 330 -1.19 -8.68 -6.30
CA SER A 330 -2.30 -8.92 -7.22
C SER A 330 -2.94 -7.61 -7.69
N GLU A 331 -3.09 -6.63 -6.80
CA GLU A 331 -3.65 -5.33 -7.15
C GLU A 331 -2.68 -4.48 -7.99
N ASP A 332 -1.37 -4.55 -7.73
CA ASP A 332 -0.35 -3.91 -8.58
C ASP A 332 -0.43 -4.42 -10.02
N LEU A 333 -0.51 -5.75 -10.18
CA LEU A 333 -0.67 -6.38 -11.50
C LEU A 333 -1.97 -5.96 -12.18
N ALA A 334 -3.08 -5.93 -11.44
CA ALA A 334 -4.38 -5.48 -11.97
C ALA A 334 -4.30 -4.04 -12.47
N THR A 335 -3.69 -3.14 -11.68
CA THR A 335 -3.62 -1.73 -12.05
C THR A 335 -2.65 -1.46 -13.19
N ARG A 336 -1.51 -2.17 -13.27
CA ARG A 336 -0.60 -2.11 -14.42
C ARG A 336 -1.26 -2.60 -15.71
N THR A 337 -2.07 -3.66 -15.60
CA THR A 337 -2.85 -4.19 -16.73
C THR A 337 -3.88 -3.17 -17.20
N ALA A 338 -4.61 -2.56 -16.27
CA ALA A 338 -5.57 -1.50 -16.59
C ALA A 338 -4.89 -0.29 -17.25
N ALA A 339 -3.75 0.16 -16.73
CA ALA A 339 -2.98 1.25 -17.32
C ALA A 339 -2.52 0.94 -18.75
N ALA A 340 -2.06 -0.28 -19.03
CA ALA A 340 -1.67 -0.69 -20.37
C ALA A 340 -2.87 -0.74 -21.34
N ILE A 341 -4.03 -1.20 -20.86
CA ILE A 341 -5.28 -1.20 -21.64
C ILE A 341 -5.71 0.23 -21.96
N GLU A 342 -5.71 1.13 -20.98
CA GLU A 342 -6.08 2.53 -21.20
C GLU A 342 -5.10 3.22 -22.16
N GLN A 343 -3.79 3.00 -22.03
CA GLN A 343 -2.80 3.54 -22.97
C GLN A 343 -3.05 3.06 -24.42
N ALA A 344 -3.41 1.78 -24.59
CA ALA A 344 -3.76 1.24 -25.90
C ALA A 344 -5.05 1.85 -26.46
N LYS A 345 -6.05 2.12 -25.61
CA LYS A 345 -7.29 2.82 -26.00
C LYS A 345 -7.00 4.27 -26.41
N ASP A 346 -6.16 4.97 -25.66
CA ASP A 346 -5.77 6.36 -25.96
C ASP A 346 -5.03 6.43 -27.30
N GLN A 347 -4.05 5.55 -27.53
CA GLN A 347 -3.37 5.44 -28.83
C GLN A 347 -4.34 5.16 -29.97
N LYS A 348 -5.27 4.21 -29.79
CA LYS A 348 -6.31 3.93 -30.80
C LYS A 348 -7.20 5.15 -31.08
N SER A 349 -7.54 5.93 -30.05
CA SER A 349 -8.32 7.16 -30.22
C SER A 349 -7.55 8.20 -31.02
N VAL A 350 -6.26 8.39 -30.73
CA VAL A 350 -5.38 9.32 -31.46
C VAL A 350 -5.22 8.89 -32.93
N ASP A 351 -5.00 7.61 -33.19
CA ASP A 351 -4.92 7.07 -34.56
C ASP A 351 -6.24 7.26 -35.32
N GLY A 352 -7.37 7.11 -34.64
CA GLY A 352 -8.70 7.39 -35.19
C GLY A 352 -8.89 8.88 -35.54
N GLU A 353 -8.52 9.79 -34.65
CA GLU A 353 -8.55 11.24 -34.90
C GLU A 353 -7.62 11.64 -36.06
N PHE A 354 -6.41 11.09 -36.12
CA PHE A 354 -5.48 11.31 -37.23
C PHE A 354 -6.02 10.81 -38.58
N THR A 355 -6.61 9.61 -38.59
CA THR A 355 -7.21 9.04 -39.80
C THR A 355 -8.40 9.88 -40.28
N ALA A 356 -9.24 10.37 -39.35
CA ALA A 356 -10.36 11.24 -39.67
C ALA A 356 -9.89 12.60 -40.22
N SER A 357 -8.83 13.20 -39.65
CA SER A 357 -8.29 14.48 -40.13
C SER A 357 -7.66 14.33 -41.52
N LEU A 358 -6.91 13.26 -41.77
CA LEU A 358 -6.37 12.96 -43.10
C LEU A 358 -7.49 12.76 -44.13
N GLY A 359 -8.55 12.05 -43.75
CA GLY A 359 -9.73 11.88 -44.60
C GLY A 359 -10.42 13.21 -44.94
N ALA A 360 -10.50 14.14 -43.98
CA ALA A 360 -11.04 15.48 -44.23
C ALA A 360 -10.17 16.29 -45.19
N VAL A 361 -8.84 16.31 -44.98
CA VAL A 361 -7.87 17.00 -45.86
C VAL A 361 -7.94 16.48 -47.29
N LEU A 362 -8.00 15.15 -47.47
CA LEU A 362 -8.11 14.53 -48.79
C LEU A 362 -9.43 14.92 -49.48
N LYS A 363 -10.53 15.00 -48.74
CA LYS A 363 -11.85 15.37 -49.28
C LYS A 363 -11.93 16.84 -49.67
N ASP A 364 -11.29 17.72 -48.90
CA ASP A 364 -11.18 19.14 -49.22
C ASP A 364 -10.29 19.38 -50.43
N GLY A 365 -9.18 18.63 -50.56
CA GLY A 365 -8.34 18.65 -51.77
C GLY A 365 -9.11 18.24 -53.03
N GLN A 366 -9.89 17.16 -52.96
CA GLN A 366 -10.74 16.70 -54.07
C GLN A 366 -11.83 17.72 -54.48
N LYS A 367 -12.36 18.49 -53.53
CA LYS A 367 -13.33 19.55 -53.84
C LYS A 367 -12.67 20.74 -54.53
N LEU A 368 -11.49 21.15 -54.08
CA LEU A 368 -10.72 22.24 -54.70
C LEU A 368 -10.33 21.89 -56.14
N ASP A 369 -9.95 20.63 -56.39
CA ASP A 369 -9.64 20.15 -57.74
C ASP A 369 -10.90 20.12 -58.64
N ALA A 370 -12.07 19.78 -58.10
CA ALA A 370 -13.34 19.74 -58.84
C ALA A 370 -13.97 21.11 -59.10
N GLU A 371 -13.61 22.15 -58.33
CA GLU A 371 -14.04 23.54 -58.55
C GLU A 371 -13.10 24.32 -59.49
N GLY A 372 -11.93 23.74 -59.83
CA GLY A 372 -10.94 24.30 -60.75
C GLY A 372 -11.07 23.88 -62.23
N GLU A 373 -11.96 22.94 -62.53
CA GLU A 373 -12.35 22.52 -63.91
C GLU A 373 -13.64 23.21 -64.37
#